data_AF-A0A6D0F7G7-F1
#
_entry.id   AF-A0A6D0F7G7-F1
#
_cell.length_a   1.000
_cell.length_b   1.000
_cell.length_c   1.000
_cell.angle_alpha   90.00
_cell.angle_beta   90.00
_cell.angle_gamma   90.00
#
_symmetry.space_group_name_H-M   'P 1'
#
loop_
_entity.id
_entity.type
_entity.pdbx_description
1 polymer ?
#
loop_
_entity_poly.entity_id
_entity_poly.type
_entity_poly.pdbx_seq_one_letter_code
_entity_poly.pdbx_strand_id
1 'polypeptide(L)' 'GGGLAILFGFLTRTTALFTAGFTLLTAFLFHSNFAEGVNSLMFMKNLTISGGFLLLAITGPGAYSIDRLLNKKW' A
#
# COMPACT_ATOMS: atom_id res chain seq x y z
N GLY A 1 7.70 4.49 -8.61
CA GLY A 1 7.85 5.50 -7.54
C GLY A 1 7.52 4.92 -6.17
N GLY A 2 6.22 4.81 -5.84
CA GLY A 2 5.75 4.45 -4.48
C GLY A 2 6.38 3.18 -3.88
N GLY A 3 6.54 2.11 -4.65
CA GLY A 3 7.17 0.87 -4.15
C GLY A 3 8.60 1.06 -3.63
N LEU A 4 9.41 1.89 -4.29
CA LEU A 4 10.78 2.20 -3.83
C LEU A 4 10.75 3.10 -2.58
N ALA A 5 9.80 4.03 -2.52
CA ALA A 5 9.61 4.86 -1.33
C ALA A 5 9.19 4.01 -0.12
N ILE A 6 8.34 2.99 -0.29
CA ILE A 6 8.05 2.01 0.77
C ILE A 6 9.29 1.18 1.12
N LEU A 7 10.00 0.66 0.12
CA LEU A 7 11.17 -0.21 0.32
C LEU A 7 12.24 0.45 1.20
N PHE A 8 12.58 1.71 0.93
CA PHE A 8 13.61 2.43 1.67
C PHE A 8 13.08 3.21 2.88
N GLY A 9 11.79 3.09 3.17
CA GLY A 9 11.18 3.80 4.29
C GLY A 9 11.20 5.32 4.10
N PHE A 10 10.91 5.82 2.90
CA PHE A 10 10.82 7.25 2.57
C PHE A 10 9.35 7.67 2.46
N LEU A 11 8.95 8.66 3.26
CA LEU A 11 7.58 9.13 3.34
C LEU A 11 6.56 8.00 3.58
N THR A 12 6.93 6.98 4.35
CA THR A 12 6.23 5.68 4.38
C THR A 12 4.76 5.79 4.73
N ARG A 13 4.35 6.55 5.75
CA ARG A 13 2.91 6.71 6.08
C ARG A 13 2.13 7.30 4.91
N THR A 14 2.63 8.39 4.34
CA THR A 14 1.98 9.05 3.21
C THR A 14 1.96 8.16 1.97
N THR A 15 3.10 7.58 1.58
CA THR A 15 3.19 6.68 0.43
C THR A 15 2.31 5.46 0.61
N ALA A 16 2.25 4.89 1.82
CA ALA A 16 1.42 3.74 2.11
C ALA A 16 -0.07 4.06 1.97
N LEU A 17 -0.54 5.20 2.53
CA LEU A 17 -1.94 5.61 2.39
C LEU A 17 -2.35 5.85 0.92
N PHE A 18 -1.52 6.58 0.16
CA PHE A 18 -1.79 6.82 -1.26
C PHE A 18 -1.78 5.51 -2.06
N THR A 19 -0.83 4.62 -1.77
CA THR A 19 -0.74 3.34 -2.49
C THR A 19 -1.89 2.41 -2.11
N ALA A 20 -2.29 2.35 -0.83
CA ALA A 20 -3.45 1.60 -0.37
C ALA A 20 -4.74 2.06 -1.08
N GLY A 21 -4.96 3.38 -1.15
CA GLY A 21 -6.09 3.97 -1.85
C GLY A 21 -6.07 3.68 -3.35
N PHE A 22 -4.92 3.85 -4.00
CA PHE A 22 -4.74 3.52 -5.41
C PHE A 22 -5.02 2.04 -5.69
N THR A 23 -4.47 1.13 -4.87
CA THR A 23 -4.68 -0.32 -5.02
C THR A 23 -6.15 -0.71 -4.84
N LEU A 24 -6.87 -0.10 -3.90
CA LEU A 24 -8.31 -0.30 -3.75
C LEU A 24 -9.06 0.20 -4.99
N LEU A 25 -8.77 1.42 -5.44
CA LEU A 25 -9.39 1.96 -6.65
C LEU A 25 -9.17 1.04 -7.84
N THR A 26 -7.96 0.50 -8.04
CA THR A 26 -7.71 -0.46 -9.13
C THR A 26 -8.51 -1.75 -8.98
N ALA A 27 -8.70 -2.25 -7.76
CA ALA A 27 -9.50 -3.45 -7.52
C ALA A 27 -10.97 -3.20 -7.93
N PHE A 28 -11.54 -2.08 -7.49
CA PHE A 28 -12.93 -1.73 -7.77
C PHE A 28 -13.17 -1.33 -9.24
N LEU A 29 -12.20 -0.70 -9.91
CA LEU A 29 -12.36 -0.26 -11.29
C LEU A 29 -12.14 -1.37 -12.32
N PHE A 30 -11.23 -2.32 -12.05
CA PHE A 30 -10.80 -3.30 -13.06
C PHE A 30 -11.10 -4.75 -12.71
N HIS A 31 -11.43 -5.07 -11.45
CA HIS A 31 -11.59 -6.46 -10.99
C HIS A 31 -12.92 -6.72 -10.26
N SER A 32 -13.95 -5.94 -10.56
CA SER A 32 -15.27 -6.04 -9.93
C SER A 32 -16.23 -7.05 -10.58
N ASN A 33 -15.82 -7.74 -11.65
CA ASN A 33 -16.62 -8.81 -12.24
C ASN A 33 -16.40 -10.13 -11.49
N PHE A 34 -17.12 -10.34 -10.39
CA PHE A 34 -16.92 -11.50 -9.52
C PHE A 34 -17.40 -12.84 -10.10
N ALA A 35 -18.18 -12.82 -11.20
CA ALA A 35 -18.59 -14.04 -11.90
C ALA A 35 -17.41 -14.72 -12.62
N GLU A 36 -16.33 -13.97 -12.89
CA GLU A 36 -15.10 -14.49 -13.48
C GLU A 36 -14.07 -14.77 -12.39
N GLY A 37 -13.65 -16.03 -12.24
CA GLY A 37 -12.77 -16.45 -11.15
C GLY A 37 -11.44 -15.69 -11.08
N VAL A 38 -10.87 -15.32 -12.23
CA VAL A 38 -9.62 -14.54 -12.30
C VAL A 38 -9.82 -13.13 -11.73
N ASN A 39 -10.94 -12.48 -12.03
CA ASN A 39 -11.25 -11.15 -11.50
C ASN A 39 -11.45 -11.20 -9.98
N SER A 40 -12.18 -12.18 -9.47
CA SER A 40 -12.31 -12.41 -8.02
C SER A 40 -10.96 -12.60 -7.32
N LEU A 41 -10.06 -13.39 -7.92
CA LEU A 41 -8.71 -13.60 -7.39
C LEU A 41 -7.88 -12.32 -7.40
N MET A 42 -7.92 -11.55 -8.48
CA MET A 42 -7.19 -10.28 -8.58
C MET A 42 -7.73 -9.21 -7.65
N PHE A 43 -9.05 -9.16 -7.44
CA PHE A 43 -9.67 -8.29 -6.46
C PHE A 43 -9.15 -8.60 -5.05
N MET A 44 -9.20 -9.88 -4.64
CA MET A 44 -8.75 -10.29 -3.30
C MET A 44 -7.25 -10.09 -3.10
N LYS A 45 -6.44 -10.31 -4.15
CA LYS A 45 -5.02 -9.95 -4.14
C LYS A 45 -4.81 -8.47 -3.86
N ASN A 46 -5.49 -7.58 -4.59
CA ASN A 46 -5.36 -6.13 -4.39
C ASN A 46 -5.87 -5.69 -3.02
N LEU A 47 -6.98 -6.25 -2.54
CA LEU A 47 -7.50 -5.98 -1.20
C LEU A 47 -6.48 -6.36 -0.12
N THR A 48 -5.84 -7.53 -0.25
CA THR A 48 -4.79 -8.00 0.68
C THR A 48 -3.57 -7.07 0.65
N ILE A 49 -3.12 -6.67 -0.54
CA ILE A 49 -1.99 -5.74 -0.70
C ILE A 49 -2.31 -4.38 -0.06
N SER A 50 -3.52 -3.85 -0.27
CA SER A 50 -3.96 -2.61 0.37
C SER A 50 -3.94 -2.72 1.89
N GLY A 51 -4.40 -3.85 2.45
CA GLY A 51 -4.30 -4.13 3.88
C GLY A 51 -2.86 -4.08 4.41
N GLY A 52 -1.89 -4.62 3.66
CA GLY A 52 -0.47 -4.52 4.00
C GLY A 52 0.05 -3.07 4.02
N PHE A 53 -0.39 -2.22 3.07
CA PHE A 53 -0.06 -0.80 3.09
C PHE A 53 -0.75 -0.06 4.25
N LEU A 54 -2.01 -0.35 4.57
CA LEU A 54 -2.69 0.23 5.72
C LEU A 54 -1.97 -0.14 7.03
N LEU A 55 -1.50 -1.38 7.17
CA LEU A 55 -0.68 -1.79 8.30
C LEU A 55 0.60 -0.95 8.39
N LEU A 56 1.33 -0.77 7.29
CA LEU A 56 2.52 0.11 7.24
C LEU A 56 2.19 1.58 7.56
N ALA A 57 1.01 2.05 7.17
CA ALA A 57 0.54 3.39 7.54
C ALA A 57 0.26 3.54 9.04
N ILE A 58 0.01 2.43 9.76
CA ILE A 58 -0.19 2.42 11.22
C ILE A 58 1.14 2.22 11.95
N THR A 59 1.92 1.21 11.55
CA THR A 59 3.17 0.83 12.23
C THR A 59 4.33 1.77 11.90
N GLY A 60 4.28 2.46 10.77
CA GLY A 60 5.36 3.32 10.30
C GLY A 60 6.55 2.56 9.68
N PRO A 61 7.65 3.27 9.40
CA PRO A 61 8.75 2.78 8.54
C PRO A 61 9.79 1.91 9.26
N GLY A 62 9.68 1.73 10.58
CA GLY A 62 10.65 0.97 11.38
C GLY A 62 11.99 1.70 11.60
N ALA A 63 12.93 1.01 12.26
CA ALA A 63 14.22 1.57 12.69
C ALA A 63 15.21 1.84 11.54
N TYR A 64 15.11 1.07 10.45
CA TYR A 64 15.97 1.19 9.28
C TYR A 64 15.21 1.83 8.13
N SER A 65 15.09 3.16 8.18
CA SER A 65 14.32 3.93 7.20
C SER A 65 14.90 5.31 6.95
N ILE A 66 14.71 5.82 5.72
CA ILE A 66 15.08 7.19 5.38
C ILE A 66 14.28 8.19 6.24
N ASP A 67 13.02 7.92 6.53
CA ASP A 67 12.19 8.77 7.40
C ASP A 67 12.82 8.97 8.79
N ARG A 68 13.45 7.93 9.34
CA ARG A 68 14.18 8.03 10.60
C ARG A 68 15.48 8.82 10.46
N LEU A 69 16.23 8.63 9.36
CA LEU A 69 17.40 9.47 9.05
C LEU A 69 17.03 10.95 8.92
N LEU A 70 15.83 11.22 8.40
CA LEU A 70 15.28 12.57 8.25
C LEU A 70 14.57 13.10 9.52
N ASN A 71 14.60 12.36 10.64
CA ASN A 71 13.93 12.71 11.89
C ASN A 71 12.45 13.11 11.71
N LYS A 72 11.74 12.46 10.77
CA LYS A 72 10.34 12.78 10.52
C LYS A 72 9.49 12.43 11.75
N LYS A 73 8.71 13.42 12.21
CA LYS A 73 7.82 13.33 13.38
C LYS A 73 6.40 13.02 12.93
N TRP A 74 6.12 11.76 12.68
CA TRP A 74 4.78 11.25 12.43
C TRP A 74 4.71 9.77 12.76
#